data_AF-A0A212SIB6-F1
#
_entry.id   AF-A0A212SIB6-F1
#
_cell.length_a   1.000
_cell.length_b   1.000
_cell.length_c   1.000
_cell.angle_alpha   90.00
_cell.angle_beta   90.00
_cell.angle_gamma   90.00
#
_symmetry.space_group_name_H-M   'P 1'
#
loop_
_entity.id
_entity.type
_entity.pdbx_description
1 polymer ?
#
loop_
_entity_poly.entity_id
_entity_poly.type
_entity_poly.pdbx_seq_one_letter_code
_entity_poly.pdbx_strand_id
1 'polypeptide(L)'
;MRRARPRPRIRANGRAVAALALSTAALTALTACGAAPEEEVATGVNGVKSTEATSVADFGGMEKLVAAAEKEGELNVIALPPDWANYGEIIKAFQAKYKVRIKSETPDASSSDEIAAVKSRKGQKRAPDVLDLGIAFARSGAAENLFAPYKVTAWDRIPDSQKDADGRWYNDYGGYVSIGCDAARITTCPETFADLLKPEYKGKVALNGNPTKSGSAFGGVYAASLANKGSFGDIQPGIDFFGKLKKSGNFIPVESTPATVEKGETPISIDWDYLNAGYADQFKGKGVDWKVSVPADGVYAQFYSQAINKDAPHPAAARLWMEYLYSAEGQNLWLKGYARPVLLPAMTEDGTADKTFVAKLPEVEGTPAFPSSDELDQANATLAENWDKAVS
;
A
#
# COMPACT_ATOMS: atom_id res chain seq x y z
N MET A 1 -46.19 -24.63 58.62
CA MET A 1 -46.71 -25.70 57.76
C MET A 1 -45.51 -26.43 57.11
N ARG A 2 -45.44 -27.76 57.27
CA ARG A 2 -44.65 -28.77 56.52
C ARG A 2 -43.10 -28.66 56.57
N ARG A 3 -42.43 -29.51 57.38
CA ARG A 3 -41.87 -30.87 57.10
C ARG A 3 -40.48 -30.78 56.40
N ALA A 4 -39.37 -31.12 57.08
CA ALA A 4 -38.73 -32.47 57.18
C ALA A 4 -38.10 -32.90 55.82
N ARG A 5 -36.88 -33.44 55.65
CA ARG A 5 -35.94 -34.25 56.49
C ARG A 5 -34.62 -34.49 55.65
N PRO A 6 -33.63 -35.34 56.01
CA PRO A 6 -32.21 -34.93 56.11
C PRO A 6 -31.12 -35.85 55.45
N ARG A 7 -29.82 -35.47 55.62
CA ARG A 7 -28.57 -36.30 55.70
C ARG A 7 -28.07 -37.03 54.43
N PRO A 8 -26.81 -37.55 54.33
CA PRO A 8 -25.71 -37.62 55.32
C PRO A 8 -24.29 -37.21 54.83
N ARG A 9 -23.34 -37.14 55.79
CA ARG A 9 -21.87 -37.17 55.64
C ARG A 9 -21.38 -38.60 55.42
N ILE A 10 -20.35 -38.81 54.60
CA ILE A 10 -19.47 -40.00 54.67
C ILE A 10 -18.00 -39.56 54.60
N ARG A 11 -17.21 -40.18 55.48
CA ARG A 11 -15.80 -39.93 55.82
C ARG A 11 -14.82 -40.50 54.80
N ALA A 12 -13.64 -39.90 54.78
CA ALA A 12 -12.41 -40.43 54.21
C ALA A 12 -11.81 -41.58 55.03
N ASN A 13 -11.09 -42.48 54.34
CA ASN A 13 -9.99 -43.38 54.74
C ASN A 13 -9.67 -44.19 53.47
N GLY A 14 -8.47 -44.58 53.07
CA GLY A 14 -7.15 -44.74 53.66
C GLY A 14 -6.33 -45.56 52.63
N ARG A 15 -5.01 -45.60 52.80
CA ARG A 15 -3.99 -45.90 51.79
C ARG A 15 -3.73 -47.40 51.48
N ALA A 16 -3.31 -47.65 50.23
CA ALA A 16 -2.13 -48.42 49.76
C ALA A 16 -2.07 -49.97 49.71
N VAL A 17 -1.22 -50.39 48.74
CA VAL A 17 -0.46 -51.67 48.52
C VAL A 17 -1.16 -52.71 47.63
N ALA A 18 -0.80 -52.83 46.33
CA ALA A 18 0.21 -53.74 45.68
C ALA A 18 -0.09 -55.25 45.93
N ALA A 19 -0.07 -56.19 44.97
CA ALA A 19 0.84 -56.43 43.85
C ALA A 19 0.37 -57.59 42.92
N LEU A 20 0.85 -57.56 41.66
CA LEU A 20 1.18 -58.64 40.70
C LEU A 20 0.18 -59.76 40.31
N ALA A 21 -0.17 -59.84 39.01
CA ALA A 21 0.35 -60.91 38.11
C ALA A 21 -0.12 -60.76 36.63
N LEU A 22 0.87 -60.64 35.73
CA LEU A 22 1.01 -61.26 34.40
C LEU A 22 -0.10 -61.09 33.33
N SER A 23 0.20 -60.31 32.29
CA SER A 23 0.46 -60.86 30.94
C SER A 23 0.85 -59.76 29.94
N THR A 24 1.96 -60.02 29.26
CA THR A 24 2.56 -59.24 28.18
C THR A 24 1.76 -59.33 26.88
N ALA A 25 1.38 -58.18 26.32
CA ALA A 25 1.13 -58.03 24.88
C ALA A 25 1.55 -56.62 24.44
N ALA A 26 2.20 -56.57 23.28
CA ALA A 26 3.11 -55.54 22.83
C ALA A 26 2.43 -54.24 22.34
N LEU A 27 3.15 -53.13 22.61
CA LEU A 27 3.35 -51.90 21.84
C LEU A 27 2.55 -51.70 20.53
N THR A 28 1.77 -50.61 20.48
CA THR A 28 1.98 -49.50 19.51
C THR A 28 1.39 -48.21 20.07
N ALA A 29 2.18 -47.14 20.02
CA ALA A 29 1.86 -45.81 20.54
C ALA A 29 0.75 -45.11 19.72
N LEU A 30 -0.28 -44.59 20.42
CA LEU A 30 -1.12 -43.50 19.90
C LEU A 30 -0.59 -42.16 20.44
N THR A 31 0.40 -41.60 19.77
CA THR A 31 0.63 -40.15 19.79
C THR A 31 -0.26 -39.54 18.72
N ALA A 32 -1.50 -39.25 19.09
CA ALA A 32 -2.38 -38.39 18.29
C ALA A 32 -1.90 -36.93 18.43
N CYS A 33 -0.89 -36.57 17.64
CA CYS A 33 -0.64 -35.17 17.31
C CYS A 33 -1.60 -34.81 16.17
N GLY A 34 -2.48 -33.85 16.41
CA GLY A 34 -3.32 -33.26 15.37
C GLY A 34 -2.45 -32.58 14.33
N ALA A 35 -2.31 -33.21 13.17
CA ALA A 35 -1.96 -32.52 11.95
C ALA A 35 -3.24 -31.85 11.43
N ALA A 36 -3.20 -30.53 11.24
CA ALA A 36 -4.17 -29.85 10.40
C ALA A 36 -4.12 -30.46 8.98
N PRO A 37 -5.22 -30.44 8.20
CA PRO A 37 -5.15 -30.86 6.81
C PRO A 37 -4.15 -29.96 6.08
N GLU A 38 -3.16 -30.55 5.40
CA GLU A 38 -2.37 -29.84 4.40
C GLU A 38 -3.34 -29.35 3.32
N GLU A 39 -3.47 -28.04 3.16
CA GLU A 39 -4.17 -27.48 2.01
C GLU A 39 -3.40 -27.88 0.75
N GLU A 40 -4.07 -28.57 -0.18
CA GLU A 40 -3.52 -28.92 -1.49
C GLU A 40 -3.11 -27.64 -2.22
N VAL A 41 -1.82 -27.31 -2.18
CA VAL A 41 -1.22 -26.29 -3.05
C VAL A 41 -1.54 -26.70 -4.49
N ALA A 42 -2.33 -25.88 -5.19
CA ALA A 42 -2.66 -26.14 -6.57
C ALA A 42 -1.37 -26.26 -7.40
N THR A 43 -1.16 -27.42 -8.01
CA THR A 43 -0.08 -27.66 -8.95
C THR A 43 -0.51 -27.15 -10.31
N GLY A 44 0.28 -26.24 -10.90
CA GLY A 44 0.05 -25.73 -12.25
C GLY A 44 0.18 -26.83 -13.32
N VAL A 45 -0.21 -26.51 -14.56
CA VAL A 45 -0.29 -27.47 -15.67
C VAL A 45 1.08 -28.08 -16.05
N ASN A 46 2.18 -27.49 -15.59
CA ASN A 46 3.56 -27.96 -15.81
C ASN A 46 4.25 -28.53 -14.54
N GLY A 47 3.50 -28.76 -13.45
CA GLY A 47 4.08 -29.22 -12.18
C GLY A 47 4.78 -28.14 -11.34
N VAL A 48 4.79 -26.88 -11.80
CA VAL A 48 5.23 -25.72 -11.02
C VAL A 48 4.16 -25.40 -9.97
N LYS A 49 4.58 -25.21 -8.72
CA LYS A 49 3.68 -24.78 -7.64
C LYS A 49 3.30 -23.32 -7.86
N SER A 50 2.05 -22.93 -7.56
CA SER A 50 1.62 -21.53 -7.66
C SER A 50 2.55 -20.55 -6.93
N THR A 51 3.15 -20.94 -5.81
CA THR A 51 4.11 -20.14 -5.03
C THR A 51 5.42 -19.87 -5.77
N GLU A 52 5.83 -20.75 -6.69
CA GLU A 52 7.10 -20.71 -7.42
C GLU A 52 6.94 -20.13 -8.83
N ALA A 53 5.70 -19.93 -9.30
CA ALA A 53 5.44 -19.38 -10.62
C ALA A 53 5.95 -17.93 -10.73
N THR A 54 6.69 -17.65 -11.80
CA THR A 54 7.31 -16.35 -12.10
C THR A 54 6.68 -15.66 -13.30
N SER A 55 5.76 -16.32 -14.00
CA SER A 55 4.99 -15.75 -15.09
C SER A 55 3.67 -16.49 -15.30
N VAL A 56 2.76 -15.93 -16.10
CA VAL A 56 1.51 -16.61 -16.48
C VAL A 56 1.76 -17.91 -17.27
N ALA A 57 2.92 -18.05 -17.94
CA ALA A 57 3.29 -19.26 -18.67
C ALA A 57 3.48 -20.47 -17.74
N ASP A 58 3.92 -20.24 -16.50
CA ASP A 58 4.10 -21.31 -15.50
C ASP A 58 2.77 -21.93 -15.07
N PHE A 59 1.66 -21.18 -15.19
CA PHE A 59 0.30 -21.69 -15.00
C PHE A 59 -0.23 -22.45 -16.22
N GLY A 60 0.42 -22.32 -17.39
CA GLY A 60 -0.13 -22.76 -18.67
C GLY A 60 -1.06 -21.73 -19.32
N GLY A 61 -0.90 -20.45 -18.99
CA GLY A 61 -1.64 -19.33 -19.57
C GLY A 61 -2.73 -18.74 -18.66
N MET A 62 -3.31 -17.63 -19.12
CA MET A 62 -4.21 -16.79 -18.32
C MET A 62 -5.46 -17.54 -17.83
N GLU A 63 -6.05 -18.40 -18.66
CA GLU A 63 -7.21 -19.21 -18.28
C GLU A 63 -6.91 -20.12 -17.08
N LYS A 64 -5.71 -20.71 -17.05
CA LYS A 64 -5.28 -21.60 -15.97
C LYS A 64 -4.92 -20.84 -14.70
N LEU A 65 -4.33 -19.65 -14.83
CA LEU A 65 -4.12 -18.75 -13.69
C LEU A 65 -5.47 -18.31 -13.08
N VAL A 66 -6.46 -17.94 -13.91
CA VAL A 66 -7.82 -17.61 -13.43
C VAL A 66 -8.43 -18.81 -12.70
N ALA A 67 -8.41 -20.00 -13.29
CA ALA A 67 -8.97 -21.19 -12.64
C ALA A 67 -8.29 -21.53 -11.31
N ALA A 68 -6.97 -21.35 -11.21
CA ALA A 68 -6.22 -21.56 -9.98
C ALA A 68 -6.57 -20.51 -8.91
N ALA A 69 -6.65 -19.23 -9.29
CA ALA A 69 -7.04 -18.14 -8.41
C ALA A 69 -8.49 -18.29 -7.91
N GLU A 70 -9.44 -18.67 -8.78
CA GLU A 70 -10.83 -18.94 -8.39
C GLU A 70 -10.93 -20.17 -7.48
N LYS A 71 -10.03 -21.15 -7.60
CA LYS A 71 -9.94 -22.29 -6.66
C LYS A 71 -9.45 -21.83 -5.29
N GLU A 72 -8.51 -20.89 -5.21
CA GLU A 72 -8.08 -20.26 -3.95
C GLU A 72 -9.21 -19.38 -3.36
N GLY A 73 -9.95 -18.66 -4.20
CA GLY A 73 -11.22 -18.02 -3.88
C GLY A 73 -11.15 -16.74 -3.04
N GLU A 74 -9.97 -16.40 -2.48
CA GLU A 74 -9.74 -15.21 -1.65
C GLU A 74 -8.41 -14.53 -2.05
N LEU A 75 -8.35 -13.21 -1.86
CA LEU A 75 -7.12 -12.41 -1.90
C LEU A 75 -7.14 -11.45 -0.70
N ASN A 76 -6.17 -11.59 0.19
CA ASN A 76 -5.93 -10.71 1.32
C ASN A 76 -5.15 -9.48 0.84
N VAL A 77 -5.71 -8.31 1.08
CA VAL A 77 -5.06 -7.02 0.80
C VAL A 77 -4.96 -6.19 2.07
N ILE A 78 -4.00 -5.29 2.11
CA ILE A 78 -3.77 -4.30 3.15
C ILE A 78 -3.41 -2.98 2.47
N ALA A 79 -3.66 -1.84 3.12
CA ALA A 79 -3.28 -0.52 2.58
C ALA A 79 -3.85 -0.19 1.18
N LEU A 80 -5.03 -0.74 0.84
CA LEU A 80 -5.75 -0.40 -0.40
C LEU A 80 -7.06 0.36 -0.06
N PRO A 81 -7.00 1.64 0.36
CA PRO A 81 -8.18 2.40 0.73
C PRO A 81 -9.05 2.71 -0.49
N PRO A 82 -10.39 2.59 -0.42
CA PRO A 82 -11.26 2.78 -1.59
C PRO A 82 -11.16 4.15 -2.28
N ASP A 83 -10.82 5.20 -1.53
CA ASP A 83 -10.65 6.58 -2.00
C ASP A 83 -9.23 6.89 -2.52
N TRP A 84 -8.31 5.93 -2.43
CA TRP A 84 -6.95 6.09 -2.95
C TRP A 84 -6.86 5.61 -4.39
N ALA A 85 -6.52 6.51 -5.31
CA ALA A 85 -6.30 6.22 -6.73
C ALA A 85 -7.39 5.33 -7.38
N ASN A 86 -8.65 5.44 -6.92
CA ASN A 86 -9.79 4.64 -7.37
C ASN A 86 -9.76 3.13 -7.01
N TYR A 87 -9.06 2.73 -5.95
CA TYR A 87 -9.03 1.32 -5.50
C TYR A 87 -10.43 0.75 -5.20
N GLY A 88 -11.39 1.58 -4.80
CA GLY A 88 -12.77 1.14 -4.56
C GLY A 88 -13.41 0.53 -5.81
N GLU A 89 -13.21 1.13 -6.98
CA GLU A 89 -13.69 0.56 -8.24
C GLU A 89 -12.80 -0.57 -8.75
N ILE A 90 -11.47 -0.48 -8.59
CA ILE A 90 -10.53 -1.53 -8.99
C ILE A 90 -10.88 -2.85 -8.28
N ILE A 91 -11.05 -2.81 -6.96
CA ILE A 91 -11.44 -3.96 -6.13
C ILE A 91 -12.81 -4.50 -6.55
N LYS A 92 -13.78 -3.61 -6.81
CA LYS A 92 -15.13 -4.02 -7.23
C LYS A 92 -15.11 -4.69 -8.61
N ALA A 93 -14.39 -4.12 -9.56
CA ALA A 93 -14.28 -4.64 -10.93
C ALA A 93 -13.52 -5.97 -10.95
N PHE A 94 -12.44 -6.11 -10.18
CA PHE A 94 -11.73 -7.38 -10.03
C PHE A 94 -12.64 -8.50 -9.51
N GLN A 95 -13.36 -8.26 -8.40
CA GLN A 95 -14.29 -9.25 -7.83
C GLN A 95 -15.49 -9.54 -8.73
N ALA A 96 -15.90 -8.59 -9.57
CA ALA A 96 -16.97 -8.81 -10.55
C ALA A 96 -16.49 -9.67 -11.73
N LYS A 97 -15.22 -9.48 -12.14
CA LYS A 97 -14.60 -10.18 -13.27
C LYS A 97 -14.15 -11.59 -12.91
N TYR A 98 -13.63 -11.78 -11.71
CA TYR A 98 -13.07 -13.04 -11.22
C TYR A 98 -13.77 -13.47 -9.95
N LYS A 99 -14.03 -14.77 -9.77
CA LYS A 99 -14.66 -15.31 -8.55
C LYS A 99 -13.69 -15.38 -7.36
N VAL A 100 -12.94 -14.30 -7.14
CA VAL A 100 -11.97 -14.15 -6.06
C VAL A 100 -12.45 -13.04 -5.15
N ARG A 101 -12.73 -13.34 -3.88
CA ARG A 101 -13.15 -12.36 -2.90
C ARG A 101 -11.95 -11.55 -2.41
N ILE A 102 -12.08 -10.22 -2.35
CA ILE A 102 -11.07 -9.36 -1.74
C ILE A 102 -11.38 -9.22 -0.25
N LYS A 103 -10.39 -9.51 0.58
CA LYS A 103 -10.45 -9.32 2.02
C LYS A 103 -9.43 -8.25 2.42
N SER A 104 -9.94 -7.04 2.55
CA SER A 104 -9.15 -5.88 2.95
C SER A 104 -9.05 -5.81 4.48
N GLU A 105 -7.82 -5.72 4.98
CA GLU A 105 -7.52 -5.44 6.38
C GLU A 105 -6.77 -4.10 6.48
N THR A 106 -7.23 -3.21 7.36
CA THR A 106 -6.59 -1.91 7.62
C THR A 106 -6.29 -1.15 6.31
N PRO A 107 -7.34 -0.69 5.59
CA PRO A 107 -7.17 0.01 4.32
C PRO A 107 -6.28 1.25 4.42
N ASP A 108 -6.24 1.91 5.57
CA ASP A 108 -5.46 3.13 5.81
C ASP A 108 -4.06 2.84 6.40
N ALA A 109 -3.57 1.60 6.26
CA ALA A 109 -2.24 1.21 6.72
C ALA A 109 -1.13 1.91 5.91
N SER A 110 0.03 2.12 6.54
CA SER A 110 1.22 2.65 5.84
C SER A 110 2.03 1.55 5.18
N SER A 111 2.90 1.89 4.22
CA SER A 111 3.85 0.94 3.63
C SER A 111 4.73 0.24 4.68
N SER A 112 5.09 0.93 5.76
CA SER A 112 5.77 0.29 6.90
C SER A 112 4.91 -0.78 7.59
N ASP A 113 3.60 -0.57 7.70
CA ASP A 113 2.68 -1.53 8.33
C ASP A 113 2.45 -2.76 7.44
N GLU A 114 2.43 -2.59 6.11
CA GLU A 114 2.35 -3.70 5.16
C GLU A 114 3.58 -4.61 5.27
N ILE A 115 4.79 -4.02 5.27
CA ILE A 115 6.05 -4.75 5.47
C ILE A 115 6.06 -5.48 6.82
N ALA A 116 5.60 -4.81 7.88
CA ALA A 116 5.48 -5.42 9.20
C ALA A 116 4.46 -6.58 9.22
N ALA A 117 3.36 -6.46 8.49
CA ALA A 117 2.36 -7.51 8.34
C ALA A 117 2.94 -8.73 7.62
N VAL A 118 3.68 -8.55 6.52
CA VAL A 118 4.38 -9.65 5.83
C VAL A 118 5.33 -10.38 6.78
N LYS A 119 6.19 -9.64 7.50
CA LYS A 119 7.17 -10.23 8.42
C LYS A 119 6.52 -10.98 9.59
N SER A 120 5.54 -10.35 10.24
CA SER A 120 4.92 -10.89 11.47
C SER A 120 3.90 -12.00 11.22
N ARG A 121 3.37 -12.09 9.99
CA ARG A 121 2.29 -13.03 9.64
C ARG A 121 2.75 -14.13 8.68
N LYS A 122 4.04 -14.26 8.42
CA LYS A 122 4.63 -15.32 7.61
C LYS A 122 4.01 -16.70 7.93
N GLY A 123 3.49 -17.36 6.90
CA GLY A 123 2.84 -18.68 7.02
C GLY A 123 1.43 -18.68 7.63
N GLN A 124 0.86 -17.51 7.97
CA GLN A 124 -0.51 -17.40 8.48
C GLN A 124 -1.48 -17.12 7.33
N LYS A 125 -2.70 -17.68 7.40
CA LYS A 125 -3.78 -17.45 6.42
C LYS A 125 -4.26 -15.99 6.29
N ARG A 126 -3.85 -15.13 7.23
CA ARG A 126 -4.17 -13.69 7.25
C ARG A 126 -3.00 -12.81 6.81
N ALA A 127 -1.90 -13.41 6.33
CA ALA A 127 -0.85 -12.63 5.72
C ALA A 127 -1.40 -11.92 4.47
N PRO A 128 -1.00 -10.67 4.20
CA PRO A 128 -1.37 -10.04 2.94
C PRO A 128 -0.76 -10.83 1.78
N ASP A 129 -1.50 -10.96 0.68
CA ASP A 129 -1.04 -11.66 -0.52
C ASP A 129 -0.24 -10.73 -1.44
N VAL A 130 -0.64 -9.47 -1.50
CA VAL A 130 -0.07 -8.41 -2.33
C VAL A 130 0.14 -7.14 -1.49
N LEU A 131 1.01 -6.25 -1.97
CA LEU A 131 1.37 -4.99 -1.33
C LEU A 131 1.37 -3.85 -2.36
N ASP A 132 1.08 -2.64 -1.90
CA ASP A 132 1.17 -1.40 -2.68
C ASP A 132 2.05 -0.36 -1.97
N LEU A 133 3.33 -0.36 -2.31
CA LEU A 133 4.36 0.27 -1.48
C LEU A 133 4.91 1.54 -2.12
N GLY A 134 5.25 2.53 -1.29
CA GLY A 134 6.22 3.54 -1.73
C GLY A 134 7.54 2.86 -2.15
N ILE A 135 8.13 3.29 -3.27
CA ILE A 135 9.27 2.61 -3.91
C ILE A 135 10.45 2.29 -2.97
N ALA A 136 10.74 3.14 -1.98
CA ALA A 136 11.78 2.89 -0.99
C ALA A 136 11.50 1.62 -0.14
N PHE A 137 10.23 1.42 0.25
CA PHE A 137 9.79 0.23 0.99
C PHE A 137 9.80 -1.02 0.11
N ALA A 138 9.42 -0.89 -1.16
CA ALA A 138 9.48 -1.99 -2.13
C ALA A 138 10.93 -2.47 -2.32
N ARG A 139 11.88 -1.53 -2.47
CA ARG A 139 13.30 -1.86 -2.61
C ARG A 139 13.88 -2.49 -1.35
N SER A 140 13.58 -1.94 -0.18
CA SER A 140 14.00 -2.54 1.11
C SER A 140 13.41 -3.94 1.30
N GLY A 141 12.12 -4.13 1.03
CA GLY A 141 11.46 -5.43 1.15
C GLY A 141 12.02 -6.48 0.20
N ALA A 142 12.39 -6.09 -1.03
CA ALA A 142 13.05 -6.97 -1.98
C ALA A 142 14.49 -7.33 -1.56
N ALA A 143 15.25 -6.39 -1.00
CA ALA A 143 16.57 -6.64 -0.43
C ALA A 143 16.51 -7.62 0.77
N GLU A 144 15.42 -7.57 1.54
CA GLU A 144 15.11 -8.52 2.61
C GLU A 144 14.48 -9.84 2.11
N ASN A 145 14.34 -10.05 0.79
CA ASN A 145 13.76 -11.25 0.18
C ASN A 145 12.34 -11.55 0.67
N LEU A 146 11.52 -10.51 0.89
CA LEU A 146 10.13 -10.64 1.33
C LEU A 146 9.16 -10.94 0.19
N PHE A 147 9.57 -10.72 -1.06
CA PHE A 147 8.68 -10.78 -2.21
C PHE A 147 8.95 -11.96 -3.14
N ALA A 148 7.88 -12.49 -3.74
CA ALA A 148 7.98 -13.47 -4.81
C ALA A 148 8.23 -12.75 -6.14
N PRO A 149 9.16 -13.25 -6.98
CA PRO A 149 9.32 -12.74 -8.33
C PRO A 149 8.12 -13.13 -9.20
N TYR A 150 7.58 -12.16 -9.95
CA TYR A 150 6.57 -12.39 -10.96
C TYR A 150 6.63 -11.33 -12.06
N LYS A 151 6.69 -11.75 -13.32
CA LYS A 151 6.72 -10.89 -14.50
C LYS A 151 5.36 -10.99 -15.19
N VAL A 152 4.57 -9.92 -15.09
CA VAL A 152 3.25 -9.81 -15.74
C VAL A 152 3.37 -9.91 -17.26
N THR A 153 2.26 -10.20 -17.93
CA THR A 153 2.21 -10.20 -19.40
C THR A 153 2.69 -8.89 -20.04
N ALA A 154 2.49 -7.76 -19.37
CA ALA A 154 2.94 -6.43 -19.81
C ALA A 154 4.40 -6.10 -19.42
N TRP A 155 5.19 -7.06 -18.92
CA TRP A 155 6.52 -6.83 -18.32
C TRP A 155 7.47 -5.99 -19.17
N ASP A 156 7.53 -6.29 -20.47
CA ASP A 156 8.44 -5.62 -21.41
C ASP A 156 7.98 -4.19 -21.77
N ARG A 157 6.75 -3.83 -21.41
CA ARG A 157 6.17 -2.48 -21.60
C ARG A 157 6.35 -1.59 -20.38
N ILE A 158 6.73 -2.15 -19.23
CA ILE A 158 7.12 -1.38 -18.04
C ILE A 158 8.55 -0.87 -18.23
N PRO A 159 8.82 0.44 -18.10
CA PRO A 159 10.18 0.97 -18.21
C PRO A 159 11.16 0.29 -17.24
N ASP A 160 12.40 0.02 -17.68
CA ASP A 160 13.39 -0.69 -16.85
C ASP A 160 13.75 0.06 -15.57
N SER A 161 13.72 1.40 -15.59
CA SER A 161 13.92 2.23 -14.39
C SER A 161 12.76 2.17 -13.38
N GLN A 162 11.67 1.49 -13.73
CA GLN A 162 10.44 1.42 -12.95
C GLN A 162 10.10 -0.01 -12.53
N LYS A 163 11.08 -0.93 -12.57
CA LYS A 163 10.91 -2.32 -12.15
C LYS A 163 12.20 -2.93 -11.61
N ASP A 164 12.05 -3.92 -10.74
CA ASP A 164 13.15 -4.81 -10.35
C ASP A 164 13.47 -5.79 -11.49
N ALA A 165 14.75 -6.01 -11.80
CA ALA A 165 15.14 -6.90 -12.91
C ALA A 165 14.62 -8.35 -12.74
N ASP A 166 14.48 -8.79 -11.48
CA ASP A 166 14.00 -10.12 -11.11
C ASP A 166 12.48 -10.19 -10.96
N GLY A 167 11.75 -9.08 -11.11
CA GLY A 167 10.29 -9.04 -10.98
C GLY A 167 9.78 -9.13 -9.54
N ARG A 168 10.60 -8.79 -8.52
CA ARG A 168 10.15 -8.79 -7.12
C ARG A 168 9.25 -7.61 -6.77
N TRP A 169 9.39 -6.50 -7.48
CA TRP A 169 8.51 -5.34 -7.43
C TRP A 169 8.56 -4.60 -8.76
N TYR A 170 7.50 -3.86 -9.06
CA TYR A 170 7.43 -3.01 -10.24
C TYR A 170 6.38 -1.93 -10.02
N ASN A 171 6.64 -0.74 -10.59
CA ASN A 171 5.81 0.43 -10.39
C ASN A 171 4.48 0.30 -11.12
N ASP A 172 3.41 0.84 -10.55
CA ASP A 172 2.05 0.67 -11.05
C ASP A 172 1.39 2.00 -11.47
N TYR A 173 1.16 2.91 -10.54
CA TYR A 173 0.61 4.25 -10.78
C TYR A 173 1.39 5.27 -9.97
N GLY A 174 1.36 6.51 -10.43
CA GLY A 174 2.09 7.59 -9.82
C GLY A 174 1.46 8.94 -10.01
N GLY A 175 2.09 9.93 -9.41
CA GLY A 175 1.65 11.30 -9.42
C GLY A 175 2.81 12.25 -9.17
N TYR A 176 2.44 13.53 -9.06
CA TYR A 176 3.34 14.59 -8.63
C TYR A 176 2.91 15.04 -7.25
N VAL A 177 3.85 15.39 -6.38
CA VAL A 177 3.50 16.10 -5.15
C VAL A 177 2.84 17.41 -5.53
N SER A 178 1.79 17.75 -4.80
CA SER A 178 0.95 18.92 -5.04
C SER A 178 0.57 19.58 -3.72
N ILE A 179 0.10 20.81 -3.84
CA ILE A 179 -0.51 21.59 -2.77
C ILE A 179 -2.01 21.66 -3.07
N GLY A 180 -2.82 21.09 -2.18
CA GLY A 180 -4.27 21.25 -2.14
C GLY A 180 -4.65 22.39 -1.21
N CYS A 181 -5.65 23.20 -1.57
CA CYS A 181 -6.07 24.35 -0.77
C CYS A 181 -7.56 24.64 -0.87
N ASP A 182 -8.23 24.87 0.26
CA ASP A 182 -9.62 25.31 0.32
C ASP A 182 -9.73 26.82 0.16
N ALA A 183 -9.99 27.28 -1.07
CA ALA A 183 -10.13 28.69 -1.42
C ALA A 183 -11.37 29.37 -0.80
N ALA A 184 -12.32 28.60 -0.23
CA ALA A 184 -13.41 29.18 0.54
C ALA A 184 -12.94 29.66 1.93
N ARG A 185 -11.84 29.09 2.44
CA ARG A 185 -11.26 29.40 3.78
C ARG A 185 -9.93 30.14 3.69
N ILE A 186 -9.22 30.03 2.57
CA ILE A 186 -7.90 30.62 2.33
C ILE A 186 -8.01 31.64 1.19
N THR A 187 -7.81 32.92 1.51
CA THR A 187 -7.95 34.02 0.53
C THR A 187 -7.01 33.89 -0.66
N THR A 188 -5.76 33.49 -0.41
CA THR A 188 -4.76 33.26 -1.45
C THR A 188 -4.20 31.87 -1.24
N CYS A 189 -4.54 30.93 -2.11
CA CYS A 189 -3.98 29.58 -2.01
C CYS A 189 -2.48 29.59 -2.34
N PRO A 190 -1.64 28.89 -1.56
CA PRO A 190 -0.23 28.75 -1.87
C PRO A 190 -0.04 27.87 -3.10
N GLU A 191 0.85 28.26 -3.99
CA GLU A 191 1.16 27.50 -5.21
C GLU A 191 2.58 26.91 -5.17
N THR A 192 3.42 27.37 -4.25
CA THR A 192 4.82 26.98 -4.11
C THR A 192 5.14 26.56 -2.68
N PHE A 193 6.22 25.79 -2.47
CA PHE A 193 6.70 25.50 -1.12
C PHE A 193 7.16 26.77 -0.40
N ALA A 194 7.74 27.73 -1.13
CA ALA A 194 8.09 29.03 -0.58
C ALA A 194 6.87 29.76 0.03
N ASP A 195 5.70 29.69 -0.62
CA ASP A 195 4.48 30.32 -0.11
C ASP A 195 4.06 29.76 1.24
N LEU A 196 4.20 28.45 1.46
CA LEU A 196 3.76 27.78 2.68
C LEU A 196 4.40 28.34 3.96
N LEU A 197 5.53 29.05 3.87
CA LEU A 197 6.18 29.73 5.00
C LEU A 197 5.58 31.10 5.35
N LYS A 198 4.69 31.65 4.53
CA LYS A 198 4.08 32.96 4.77
C LYS A 198 3.27 32.97 6.08
N PRO A 199 3.28 34.08 6.85
CA PRO A 199 2.59 34.16 8.13
C PRO A 199 1.06 33.95 8.06
N GLU A 200 0.42 34.25 6.92
CA GLU A 200 -1.03 34.04 6.76
C GLU A 200 -1.45 32.56 6.80
N TYR A 201 -0.51 31.62 6.64
CA TYR A 201 -0.74 30.18 6.68
C TYR A 201 -0.48 29.54 8.05
N LYS A 202 -0.37 30.35 9.10
CA LYS A 202 -0.24 29.86 10.47
C LYS A 202 -1.39 28.91 10.84
N GLY A 203 -1.04 27.71 11.30
CA GLY A 203 -1.97 26.67 11.72
C GLY A 203 -2.80 26.04 10.59
N LYS A 204 -2.31 26.05 9.34
CA LYS A 204 -3.11 25.64 8.17
C LYS A 204 -2.47 24.56 7.30
N VAL A 205 -1.16 24.34 7.38
CA VAL A 205 -0.44 23.45 6.47
C VAL A 205 -0.30 22.06 7.07
N ALA A 206 -0.87 21.06 6.41
CA ALA A 206 -0.85 19.67 6.80
C ALA A 206 -0.09 18.80 5.79
N LEU A 207 0.49 17.72 6.30
CA LEU A 207 1.02 16.61 5.51
C LEU A 207 0.08 15.41 5.69
N ASN A 208 -0.01 14.54 4.71
CA ASN A 208 -0.91 13.38 4.73
C ASN A 208 -0.37 12.17 5.52
N GLY A 209 0.57 12.37 6.44
CA GLY A 209 1.04 11.31 7.34
C GLY A 209 2.43 11.53 7.89
N ASN A 210 3.00 10.47 8.48
CA ASN A 210 4.38 10.47 8.96
C ASN A 210 5.33 10.05 7.81
N PRO A 211 6.27 10.92 7.38
CA PRO A 211 7.13 10.63 6.24
C PRO A 211 8.16 9.51 6.52
N THR A 212 8.39 9.14 7.78
CA THR A 212 9.24 7.97 8.12
C THR A 212 8.51 6.62 7.94
N LYS A 213 7.20 6.65 7.65
CA LYS A 213 6.34 5.46 7.50
C LYS A 213 5.55 5.42 6.20
N SER A 214 5.14 6.58 5.68
CA SER A 214 4.29 6.75 4.51
C SER A 214 5.09 7.20 3.29
N GLY A 215 4.94 6.49 2.16
CA GLY A 215 5.58 6.86 0.89
C GLY A 215 5.10 8.21 0.33
N SER A 216 3.83 8.58 0.55
CA SER A 216 3.33 9.90 0.13
C SER A 216 3.92 11.04 0.95
N ALA A 217 3.89 10.89 2.29
CA ALA A 217 4.47 11.91 3.17
C ALA A 217 5.98 12.05 2.92
N PHE A 218 6.68 10.95 2.65
CA PHE A 218 8.08 10.95 2.18
C PHE A 218 8.25 11.79 0.91
N GLY A 219 7.38 11.61 -0.08
CA GLY A 219 7.35 12.42 -1.29
C GLY A 219 7.19 13.91 -1.01
N GLY A 220 6.30 14.29 -0.08
CA GLY A 220 6.13 15.68 0.35
C GLY A 220 7.41 16.33 0.89
N VAL A 221 8.23 15.58 1.64
CA VAL A 221 9.54 16.04 2.12
C VAL A 221 10.54 16.15 0.96
N TYR A 222 10.50 15.21 0.01
CA TYR A 222 11.34 15.26 -1.18
C TYR A 222 11.07 16.48 -2.06
N ALA A 223 9.79 16.76 -2.34
CA ALA A 223 9.36 17.94 -3.08
C ALA A 223 9.79 19.23 -2.38
N ALA A 224 9.63 19.29 -1.06
CA ALA A 224 10.16 20.39 -0.26
C ALA A 224 11.67 20.54 -0.40
N SER A 225 12.41 19.42 -0.47
CA SER A 225 13.87 19.47 -0.67
C SER A 225 14.24 20.09 -2.01
N LEU A 226 13.60 19.65 -3.10
CA LEU A 226 13.82 20.21 -4.43
C LEU A 226 13.51 21.72 -4.47
N ALA A 227 12.45 22.15 -3.79
CA ALA A 227 12.11 23.57 -3.64
C ALA A 227 13.08 24.38 -2.78
N ASN A 228 13.84 23.74 -1.91
CA ASN A 228 14.72 24.38 -0.94
C ASN A 228 16.21 24.17 -1.24
N LYS A 229 16.57 24.01 -2.51
CA LYS A 229 17.95 23.85 -3.03
C LYS A 229 18.59 22.48 -2.74
N GLY A 230 17.77 21.48 -2.44
CA GLY A 230 18.19 20.08 -2.42
C GLY A 230 18.27 19.48 -3.82
N SER A 231 18.39 18.15 -3.86
CA SER A 231 18.44 17.36 -5.09
C SER A 231 17.92 15.96 -4.82
N PHE A 232 17.90 15.07 -5.82
CA PHE A 232 17.64 13.65 -5.58
C PHE A 232 18.65 13.02 -4.62
N GLY A 233 19.92 13.45 -4.62
CA GLY A 233 20.92 12.97 -3.65
C GLY A 233 20.89 13.67 -2.28
N ASP A 234 20.03 14.67 -2.07
CA ASP A 234 20.02 15.45 -0.84
C ASP A 234 18.59 15.87 -0.42
N ILE A 235 18.02 15.11 0.52
CA ILE A 235 16.70 15.37 1.11
C ILE A 235 16.75 16.33 2.32
N GLN A 236 17.92 16.61 2.88
CA GLN A 236 18.05 17.38 4.12
C GLN A 236 17.39 18.78 4.04
N PRO A 237 17.48 19.53 2.92
CA PRO A 237 16.78 20.80 2.78
C PRO A 237 15.26 20.71 2.95
N GLY A 238 14.63 19.59 2.58
CA GLY A 238 13.21 19.34 2.79
C GLY A 238 12.88 19.12 4.26
N ILE A 239 13.72 18.37 4.98
CA ILE A 239 13.59 18.17 6.43
C ILE A 239 13.71 19.52 7.16
N ASP A 240 14.71 20.32 6.78
CA ASP A 240 14.91 21.66 7.34
C ASP A 240 13.75 22.60 7.05
N PHE A 241 13.14 22.49 5.87
CA PHE A 241 11.94 23.23 5.49
C PHE A 241 10.77 22.92 6.44
N PHE A 242 10.47 21.64 6.69
CA PHE A 242 9.41 21.27 7.63
C PHE A 242 9.73 21.72 9.06
N GLY A 243 11.00 21.69 9.46
CA GLY A 243 11.42 22.30 10.73
C GLY A 243 11.18 23.81 10.81
N LYS A 244 11.39 24.55 9.72
CA LYS A 244 11.03 25.99 9.63
C LYS A 244 9.52 26.19 9.66
N LEU A 245 8.77 25.37 8.93
CA LEU A 245 7.30 25.41 8.86
C LEU A 245 6.66 25.13 10.23
N LYS A 246 7.26 24.22 11.01
CA LYS A 246 6.90 23.97 12.40
C LYS A 246 7.22 25.16 13.29
N LYS A 247 8.43 25.72 13.19
CA LYS A 247 8.88 26.88 13.99
C LYS A 247 8.06 28.14 13.73
N SER A 248 7.60 28.38 12.49
CA SER A 248 6.70 29.49 12.16
C SER A 248 5.27 29.27 12.69
N GLY A 249 4.93 28.03 13.05
CA GLY A 249 3.59 27.63 13.48
C GLY A 249 2.62 27.37 12.33
N ASN A 250 3.12 27.26 11.09
CA ASN A 250 2.29 26.96 9.91
C ASN A 250 1.94 25.48 9.83
N PHE A 251 2.88 24.60 10.21
CA PHE A 251 2.70 23.15 10.18
C PHE A 251 1.84 22.66 11.35
N ILE A 252 0.74 21.95 11.04
CA ILE A 252 -0.14 21.35 12.04
C ILE A 252 0.10 19.84 12.17
N PRO A 253 0.05 19.29 13.40
CA PRO A 253 0.23 17.86 13.64
C PRO A 253 -1.10 17.10 13.40
N VAL A 254 -1.79 17.40 12.30
CA VAL A 254 -3.05 16.78 11.90
C VAL A 254 -2.86 16.24 10.48
N GLU A 255 -3.18 14.97 10.30
CA GLU A 255 -3.08 14.32 8.99
C GLU A 255 -4.11 14.90 8.02
N SER A 256 -3.66 15.25 6.82
CA SER A 256 -4.59 15.63 5.75
C SER A 256 -5.30 14.40 5.21
N THR A 257 -6.62 14.40 5.32
CA THR A 257 -7.54 13.37 4.82
C THR A 257 -8.78 14.07 4.26
N PRO A 258 -9.65 13.41 3.48
CA PRO A 258 -10.86 14.05 3.01
C PRO A 258 -11.73 14.57 4.18
N ALA A 259 -11.75 13.84 5.30
CA ALA A 259 -12.54 14.19 6.48
C ALA A 259 -11.99 15.43 7.21
N THR A 260 -10.66 15.56 7.35
CA THR A 260 -10.04 16.70 8.04
C THR A 260 -10.12 17.98 7.17
N VAL A 261 -10.06 17.83 5.84
CA VAL A 261 -10.28 18.93 4.89
C VAL A 261 -11.74 19.42 4.94
N GLU A 262 -12.72 18.51 4.89
CA GLU A 262 -14.14 18.86 4.92
C GLU A 262 -14.49 19.65 6.19
N LYS A 263 -13.93 19.25 7.34
CA LYS A 263 -14.06 19.95 8.62
C LYS A 263 -13.30 21.28 8.71
N GLY A 264 -12.34 21.52 7.82
CA GLY A 264 -11.50 22.72 7.82
C GLY A 264 -10.34 22.68 8.80
N GLU A 265 -10.00 21.49 9.29
CA GLU A 265 -8.85 21.27 10.16
C GLU A 265 -7.54 21.33 9.36
N THR A 266 -7.57 20.88 8.09
CA THR A 266 -6.40 20.83 7.19
C THR A 266 -6.68 21.59 5.87
N PRO A 267 -6.91 22.91 5.90
CA PRO A 267 -7.33 23.66 4.71
C PRO A 267 -6.23 23.83 3.65
N ILE A 268 -4.97 23.49 3.97
CA ILE A 268 -3.86 23.39 3.02
C ILE A 268 -3.21 22.01 3.22
N SER A 269 -3.14 21.21 2.15
CA SER A 269 -2.60 19.85 2.16
C SER A 269 -1.41 19.72 1.22
N ILE A 270 -0.37 19.00 1.66
CA ILE A 270 0.70 18.51 0.80
C ILE A 270 0.45 17.01 0.59
N ASP A 271 0.14 16.62 -0.64
CA ASP A 271 -0.13 15.23 -1.03
C ASP A 271 0.02 15.06 -2.56
N TRP A 272 -0.19 13.86 -3.08
CA TRP A 272 -0.21 13.59 -4.51
C TRP A 272 -1.32 14.36 -5.24
N ASP A 273 -1.00 14.79 -6.45
CA ASP A 273 -1.90 15.53 -7.33
C ASP A 273 -3.18 14.77 -7.66
N TYR A 274 -3.10 13.44 -7.85
CA TYR A 274 -4.27 12.61 -8.11
C TYR A 274 -5.23 12.54 -6.90
N LEU A 275 -4.71 12.54 -5.68
CA LEU A 275 -5.54 12.59 -4.46
C LEU A 275 -6.20 13.94 -4.30
N ASN A 276 -5.42 15.02 -4.46
CA ASN A 276 -5.95 16.37 -4.40
C ASN A 276 -6.97 16.65 -5.53
N ALA A 277 -6.79 16.09 -6.71
CA ALA A 277 -7.78 16.15 -7.79
C ALA A 277 -9.06 15.37 -7.45
N GLY A 278 -8.91 14.17 -6.88
CA GLY A 278 -10.04 13.39 -6.35
C GLY A 278 -10.83 14.14 -5.27
N TYR A 279 -10.13 14.84 -4.38
CA TYR A 279 -10.74 15.69 -3.35
C TYR A 279 -11.58 16.81 -3.97
N ALA A 280 -11.08 17.46 -5.04
CA ALA A 280 -11.82 18.50 -5.74
C ALA A 280 -13.17 18.01 -6.28
N ASP A 281 -13.24 16.76 -6.75
CA ASP A 281 -14.50 16.12 -7.13
C ASP A 281 -15.38 15.78 -5.92
N GLN A 282 -14.79 15.17 -4.88
CA GLN A 282 -15.49 14.75 -3.66
C GLN A 282 -16.15 15.91 -2.91
N PHE A 283 -15.58 17.11 -3.01
CA PHE A 283 -16.03 18.30 -2.31
C PHE A 283 -17.04 19.16 -3.08
N LYS A 284 -17.35 18.83 -4.34
CA LYS A 284 -18.37 19.55 -5.12
C LYS A 284 -19.71 19.60 -4.37
N GLY A 285 -20.20 20.83 -4.16
CA GLY A 285 -21.46 21.08 -3.46
C GLY A 285 -21.40 20.96 -1.93
N LYS A 286 -20.21 20.72 -1.33
CA LYS A 286 -20.03 20.61 0.13
C LYS A 286 -19.50 21.88 0.81
N GLY A 287 -19.37 22.98 0.08
CA GLY A 287 -18.90 24.27 0.62
C GLY A 287 -17.38 24.35 0.82
N VAL A 288 -16.62 23.43 0.25
CA VAL A 288 -15.15 23.47 0.16
C VAL A 288 -14.79 23.76 -1.30
N ASP A 289 -14.03 24.84 -1.54
CA ASP A 289 -13.54 25.20 -2.88
C ASP A 289 -12.09 24.73 -3.05
N TRP A 290 -11.92 23.43 -3.28
CA TRP A 290 -10.59 22.81 -3.32
C TRP A 290 -9.86 23.09 -4.63
N LYS A 291 -8.71 23.76 -4.53
CA LYS A 291 -7.77 24.02 -5.61
C LYS A 291 -6.56 23.12 -5.48
N VAL A 292 -5.97 22.75 -6.61
CA VAL A 292 -4.80 21.88 -6.69
C VAL A 292 -3.72 22.61 -7.48
N SER A 293 -2.51 22.66 -6.95
CA SER A 293 -1.33 23.18 -7.63
C SER A 293 -0.19 22.19 -7.53
N VAL A 294 0.49 21.91 -8.65
CA VAL A 294 1.77 21.21 -8.62
C VAL A 294 2.87 22.27 -8.50
N PRO A 295 3.62 22.30 -7.38
CA PRO A 295 4.55 23.40 -7.09
C PRO A 295 5.74 23.39 -8.04
N ALA A 296 5.84 24.42 -8.87
CA ALA A 296 6.91 24.57 -9.87
C ALA A 296 8.32 24.71 -9.25
N ASP A 297 8.41 25.13 -7.98
CA ASP A 297 9.67 25.17 -7.25
C ASP A 297 10.10 23.78 -6.75
N GLY A 298 9.19 22.83 -6.58
CA GLY A 298 9.45 21.51 -5.98
C GLY A 298 8.85 20.34 -6.76
N VAL A 299 9.08 20.29 -8.08
CA VAL A 299 8.50 19.24 -8.94
C VAL A 299 9.09 17.87 -8.59
N TYR A 300 8.34 17.07 -7.85
CA TYR A 300 8.68 15.69 -7.51
C TYR A 300 7.59 14.74 -8.00
N ALA A 301 7.99 13.76 -8.83
CA ALA A 301 7.13 12.69 -9.28
C ALA A 301 7.59 11.36 -8.69
N GLN A 302 6.65 10.49 -8.36
CA GLN A 302 6.96 9.11 -7.97
C GLN A 302 5.78 8.19 -8.25
N PHE A 303 6.11 6.90 -8.32
CA PHE A 303 5.13 5.82 -8.40
C PHE A 303 5.07 5.05 -7.08
N TYR A 304 3.93 4.40 -6.86
CA TYR A 304 3.88 3.24 -5.98
C TYR A 304 4.40 2.01 -6.73
N SER A 305 4.67 0.95 -5.97
CA SER A 305 5.22 -0.30 -6.48
C SER A 305 4.42 -1.47 -5.91
N GLN A 306 3.90 -2.29 -6.82
CA GLN A 306 3.24 -3.53 -6.46
C GLN A 306 4.28 -4.61 -6.15
N ALA A 307 3.97 -5.45 -5.16
CA ALA A 307 4.76 -6.64 -4.85
C ALA A 307 3.86 -7.79 -4.40
N ILE A 308 4.34 -9.03 -4.59
CA ILE A 308 3.68 -10.23 -4.09
C ILE A 308 4.40 -10.71 -2.84
N ASN A 309 3.68 -10.96 -1.75
CA ASN A 309 4.26 -11.59 -0.56
C ASN A 309 4.81 -12.98 -0.92
N LYS A 310 6.08 -13.25 -0.62
CA LYS A 310 6.72 -14.54 -0.91
C LYS A 310 5.99 -15.73 -0.25
N ASP A 311 5.39 -15.48 0.91
CA ASP A 311 4.64 -16.45 1.70
C ASP A 311 3.11 -16.20 1.62
N ALA A 312 2.62 -15.61 0.52
CA ALA A 312 1.20 -15.36 0.26
C ALA A 312 0.37 -16.66 0.42
N PRO A 313 -0.68 -16.67 1.25
CA PRO A 313 -1.59 -17.82 1.36
C PRO A 313 -2.40 -18.09 0.08
N HIS A 314 -2.58 -17.10 -0.80
CA HIS A 314 -3.30 -17.22 -2.07
C HIS A 314 -2.41 -16.80 -3.26
N PRO A 315 -1.38 -17.60 -3.59
CA PRO A 315 -0.35 -17.22 -4.55
C PRO A 315 -0.86 -17.10 -6.01
N ALA A 316 -1.87 -17.84 -6.43
CA ALA A 316 -2.45 -17.68 -7.76
C ALA A 316 -3.34 -16.43 -7.83
N ALA A 317 -4.16 -16.18 -6.81
CA ALA A 317 -4.95 -14.96 -6.71
C ALA A 317 -4.06 -13.70 -6.71
N ALA A 318 -2.94 -13.72 -5.99
CA ALA A 318 -1.96 -12.63 -5.98
C ALA A 318 -1.43 -12.32 -7.39
N ARG A 319 -1.08 -13.35 -8.17
CA ARG A 319 -0.56 -13.18 -9.53
C ARG A 319 -1.63 -12.74 -10.52
N LEU A 320 -2.85 -13.26 -10.36
CA LEU A 320 -4.02 -12.78 -11.12
C LEU A 320 -4.30 -11.30 -10.85
N TRP A 321 -4.17 -10.86 -9.60
CA TRP A 321 -4.28 -9.45 -9.23
C TRP A 321 -3.24 -8.60 -9.96
N MET A 322 -1.98 -9.03 -9.98
CA MET A 322 -0.94 -8.34 -10.76
C MET A 322 -1.27 -8.29 -12.25
N GLU A 323 -1.70 -9.40 -12.88
CA GLU A 323 -2.10 -9.36 -14.30
C GLU A 323 -3.27 -8.41 -14.56
N TYR A 324 -4.21 -8.32 -13.61
CA TYR A 324 -5.35 -7.42 -13.72
C TYR A 324 -4.93 -5.94 -13.63
N LEU A 325 -4.13 -5.58 -12.63
CA LEU A 325 -3.65 -4.21 -12.43
C LEU A 325 -2.83 -3.70 -13.63
N TYR A 326 -2.06 -4.59 -14.27
CA TYR A 326 -1.22 -4.27 -15.42
C TYR A 326 -1.90 -4.54 -16.77
N SER A 327 -3.22 -4.76 -16.76
CA SER A 327 -4.04 -4.77 -17.96
C SER A 327 -4.50 -3.35 -18.33
N ALA A 328 -4.88 -3.13 -19.60
CA ALA A 328 -5.46 -1.86 -20.02
C ALA A 328 -6.70 -1.47 -19.19
N GLU A 329 -7.48 -2.44 -18.70
CA GLU A 329 -8.62 -2.19 -17.82
C GLU A 329 -8.17 -1.65 -16.46
N GLY A 330 -7.23 -2.33 -15.79
CA GLY A 330 -6.71 -1.89 -14.49
C GLY A 330 -6.04 -0.51 -14.55
N GLN A 331 -5.20 -0.29 -15.56
CA GLN A 331 -4.51 0.99 -15.76
C GLN A 331 -5.50 2.13 -16.04
N ASN A 332 -6.56 1.91 -16.83
CA ASN A 332 -7.59 2.93 -17.06
C ASN A 332 -8.41 3.25 -15.79
N LEU A 333 -8.55 2.31 -14.85
CA LEU A 333 -9.18 2.61 -13.57
C LEU A 333 -8.33 3.53 -12.69
N TRP A 334 -7.00 3.43 -12.75
CA TRP A 334 -6.10 4.42 -12.14
C TRP A 334 -6.17 5.78 -12.82
N LEU A 335 -6.23 5.84 -14.17
CA LEU A 335 -6.47 7.09 -14.89
C LEU A 335 -7.77 7.76 -14.47
N LYS A 336 -8.83 6.98 -14.28
CA LYS A 336 -10.12 7.48 -13.78
C LYS A 336 -9.99 8.07 -12.37
N GLY A 337 -9.07 7.56 -11.57
CA GLY A 337 -8.67 8.09 -10.27
C GLY A 337 -7.64 9.22 -10.33
N TYR A 338 -7.45 9.86 -11.49
CA TYR A 338 -6.49 10.94 -11.74
C TYR A 338 -5.00 10.55 -11.64
N ALA A 339 -4.69 9.28 -11.36
CA ALA A 339 -3.32 8.81 -11.27
C ALA A 339 -2.75 8.51 -12.66
N ARG A 340 -1.42 8.58 -12.79
CA ARG A 340 -0.70 8.27 -14.03
C ARG A 340 -0.20 6.82 -13.97
N PRO A 341 -0.82 5.88 -14.71
CA PRO A 341 -0.34 4.52 -14.78
C PRO A 341 1.04 4.43 -15.43
N VAL A 342 1.83 3.45 -14.99
CA VAL A 342 3.17 3.12 -15.51
C VAL A 342 3.11 2.76 -17.00
N LEU A 343 2.01 2.13 -17.44
CA LEU A 343 1.82 1.73 -18.83
C LEU A 343 1.17 2.84 -19.68
N LEU A 344 0.93 4.04 -19.14
CA LEU A 344 0.30 5.12 -19.90
C LEU A 344 1.01 5.42 -21.23
N PRO A 345 2.36 5.47 -21.33
CA PRO A 345 3.03 5.67 -22.61
C PRO A 345 2.71 4.56 -23.63
N ALA A 346 2.81 3.30 -23.21
CA ALA A 346 2.49 2.14 -24.04
C ALA A 346 1.00 2.14 -24.46
N MET A 347 0.10 2.39 -23.52
CA MET A 347 -1.33 2.44 -23.78
C MET A 347 -1.72 3.60 -24.71
N THR A 348 -0.97 4.70 -24.69
CA THR A 348 -1.18 5.83 -25.61
C THR A 348 -0.78 5.46 -27.03
N GLU A 349 0.39 4.80 -27.20
CA GLU A 349 0.84 4.24 -28.48
C GLU A 349 -0.18 3.22 -29.03
N ASP A 350 -0.65 2.32 -28.17
CA ASP A 350 -1.56 1.23 -28.53
C ASP A 350 -3.03 1.71 -28.69
N GLY A 351 -3.33 2.97 -28.37
CA GLY A 351 -4.68 3.55 -28.43
C GLY A 351 -5.66 2.98 -27.40
N THR A 352 -5.15 2.37 -26.32
CA THR A 352 -5.95 1.73 -25.25
C THR A 352 -6.14 2.62 -24.02
N ALA A 353 -5.43 3.75 -23.93
CA ALA A 353 -5.66 4.76 -22.91
C ALA A 353 -6.98 5.52 -23.15
N ASP A 354 -7.82 5.60 -22.13
CA ASP A 354 -9.07 6.37 -22.19
C ASP A 354 -8.76 7.87 -22.24
N LYS A 355 -9.02 8.46 -23.40
CA LYS A 355 -8.75 9.88 -23.68
C LYS A 355 -9.51 10.83 -22.76
N THR A 356 -10.67 10.42 -22.25
CA THR A 356 -11.48 11.22 -21.32
C THR A 356 -10.80 11.31 -19.96
N PHE A 357 -10.20 10.22 -19.49
CA PHE A 357 -9.48 10.21 -18.23
C PHE A 357 -8.10 10.86 -18.35
N VAL A 358 -7.39 10.65 -19.47
CA VAL A 358 -6.13 11.35 -19.74
C VAL A 358 -6.32 12.86 -19.75
N ALA A 359 -7.39 13.37 -20.39
CA ALA A 359 -7.69 14.81 -20.43
C ALA A 359 -8.06 15.41 -19.07
N LYS A 360 -8.29 14.59 -18.05
CA LYS A 360 -8.61 15.01 -16.68
C LYS A 360 -7.41 14.99 -15.73
N LEU A 361 -6.28 14.41 -16.15
CA LEU A 361 -5.07 14.39 -15.33
C LEU A 361 -4.66 15.83 -14.98
N PRO A 362 -4.17 16.07 -13.74
CA PRO A 362 -3.60 17.36 -13.39
C PRO A 362 -2.52 17.78 -14.39
N GLU A 363 -2.55 19.04 -14.81
CA GLU A 363 -1.55 19.60 -15.72
C GLU A 363 -0.19 19.66 -15.01
N VAL A 364 0.86 19.25 -15.72
CA VAL A 364 2.24 19.25 -15.24
C VAL A 364 3.14 19.68 -16.38
N GLU A 365 4.10 20.55 -16.07
CA GLU A 365 5.09 21.02 -17.03
C GLU A 365 6.39 20.22 -16.91
N GLY A 366 7.07 20.05 -18.04
CA GLY A 366 8.39 19.39 -18.09
C GLY A 366 8.33 17.87 -18.24
N THR A 367 9.50 17.25 -18.25
CA THR A 367 9.66 15.80 -18.26
C THR A 367 9.86 15.30 -16.83
N PRO A 368 9.12 14.30 -16.36
CA PRO A 368 9.34 13.76 -15.02
C PRO A 368 10.76 13.20 -14.91
N ALA A 369 11.40 13.49 -13.78
CA ALA A 369 12.63 12.87 -13.36
C ALA A 369 12.39 12.13 -12.05
N PHE A 370 13.11 11.04 -11.85
CA PHE A 370 12.97 10.19 -10.66
C PHE A 370 14.34 10.03 -10.00
N PRO A 371 14.39 9.98 -8.65
CA PRO A 371 15.62 9.63 -7.96
C PRO A 371 16.05 8.22 -8.33
N SER A 372 17.35 8.01 -8.44
CA SER A 372 17.93 6.68 -8.56
C SER A 372 17.68 5.84 -7.30
N SER A 373 17.94 4.55 -7.42
CA SER A 373 17.88 3.60 -6.31
C SER A 373 18.75 4.04 -5.12
N ASP A 374 20.00 4.39 -5.35
CA ASP A 374 20.91 4.77 -4.26
C ASP A 374 20.49 6.08 -3.58
N GLU A 375 19.98 7.03 -4.36
CA GLU A 375 19.43 8.30 -3.85
C GLU A 375 18.19 8.10 -2.96
N LEU A 376 17.30 7.18 -3.33
CA LEU A 376 16.15 6.82 -2.51
C LEU A 376 16.55 6.20 -1.17
N ASP A 377 17.54 5.29 -1.18
CA ASP A 377 18.03 4.65 0.05
C ASP A 377 18.68 5.66 0.99
N GLN A 378 19.54 6.52 0.44
CA GLN A 378 20.20 7.58 1.20
C GLN A 378 19.16 8.54 1.79
N ALA A 379 18.21 9.01 0.99
CA ALA A 379 17.17 9.92 1.46
C ALA A 379 16.30 9.30 2.57
N ASN A 380 15.92 8.02 2.43
CA ASN A 380 15.16 7.33 3.47
C ASN A 380 15.93 7.21 4.79
N ALA A 381 17.23 6.88 4.73
CA ALA A 381 18.09 6.82 5.91
C ALA A 381 18.25 8.20 6.57
N THR A 382 18.52 9.25 5.79
CA THR A 382 18.64 10.63 6.28
C THR A 382 17.35 11.11 6.93
N LEU A 383 16.19 10.81 6.33
CA LEU A 383 14.90 11.18 6.88
C LEU A 383 14.65 10.48 8.23
N ALA A 384 14.87 9.17 8.30
CA ALA A 384 14.66 8.39 9.52
C ALA A 384 15.50 8.90 10.69
N GLU A 385 16.72 9.40 10.44
CA GLU A 385 17.62 9.91 11.48
C GLU A 385 17.26 11.33 11.96
N ASN A 386 16.71 12.16 11.07
CA ASN A 386 16.64 13.61 11.29
C ASN A 386 15.22 14.18 11.40
N TRP A 387 14.19 13.46 10.93
CA TRP A 387 12.82 13.97 10.91
C TRP A 387 12.32 14.39 12.29
N ASP A 388 12.36 13.49 13.27
CA ASP A 388 11.82 13.75 14.61
C ASP A 388 12.50 14.96 15.27
N LYS A 389 13.82 15.13 15.09
CA LYS A 389 14.56 16.29 15.61
C LYS A 389 14.15 17.60 14.94
N ALA A 390 13.75 17.56 13.66
CA ALA A 390 13.38 18.75 12.91
C ALA A 390 11.99 19.26 13.29
N VAL A 391 11.04 18.35 13.59
CA VAL A 391 9.64 18.69 13.85
C VAL A 391 9.20 18.56 15.32
N SER A 392 10.12 18.20 16.23
CA SER A 392 9.90 18.16 17.68
C SER A 392 9.64 19.53 18.31
#